data_AF-A0A9Q1LSA8-F1
#
_entry.id   AF-A0A9Q1LSA8-F1
#
_cell.length_a   1.000
_cell.length_b   1.000
_cell.length_c   1.000
_cell.angle_alpha   90.00
_cell.angle_beta   90.00
_cell.angle_gamma   90.00
#
_symmetry.space_group_name_H-M   'P 1'
#
loop_
_entity.id
_entity.type
_entity.pdbx_description
1 polymer ?
#
loop_
_entity_poly.entity_id
_entity_poly.type
_entity_poly.pdbx_seq_one_letter_code
_entity_poly.pdbx_strand_id
1 'polypeptide(L)'
;MKMCWLLIFFLILVFEIFPQLGLAGSPVKYLPGFEGPLPFELETGYIGVGEADEVQLFYYFIKSQSNPKIDPLIYWFTGGPGCSPLNAILFELGPVELDVRAYNGSLPTLFLNPYAYTKVANMIFVDLPVGSGYSYATTQKANHSDDLQSADHAYEFLRKWLVEHQEYLNNPFYVAGDSYSGITVPIVTQVISNGIDMGIKPWINLKSNSNNMAEALATEFGGKWCNLQGYTNLSIELDCQDAQCKDK
;
A
#
# COMPACT_ATOMS: atom_id res chain seq x y z
N MET A 1 -3.62 25.04 -48.77
CA MET A 1 -3.10 25.69 -47.54
C MET A 1 -4.03 25.57 -46.32
N LYS A 2 -5.36 25.75 -46.43
CA LYS A 2 -6.27 25.68 -45.26
C LYS A 2 -6.39 24.29 -44.59
N MET A 3 -6.24 23.20 -45.35
CA MET A 3 -6.33 21.82 -44.83
C MET A 3 -5.19 21.46 -43.86
N CYS A 4 -4.01 22.06 -44.05
CA CYS A 4 -2.83 21.76 -43.23
C CYS A 4 -2.94 22.38 -41.84
N TRP A 5 -3.57 23.55 -41.72
CA TRP A 5 -3.81 24.21 -40.44
C TRP A 5 -4.82 23.49 -39.57
N LEU A 6 -5.86 22.88 -40.16
CA LEU A 6 -6.84 22.07 -39.41
C LEU A 6 -6.21 20.79 -38.84
N LEU A 7 -5.31 20.14 -39.59
CA LEU A 7 -4.56 18.98 -39.12
C LEU A 7 -3.59 19.33 -37.98
N ILE A 8 -2.92 20.49 -38.08
CA ILE A 8 -2.03 20.98 -37.01
C ILE A 8 -2.83 21.32 -35.75
N PHE A 9 -3.98 21.97 -35.89
CA PHE A 9 -4.86 22.28 -34.75
C PHE A 9 -5.40 21.02 -34.07
N PHE A 10 -5.76 20.00 -34.86
CA PHE A 10 -6.23 18.71 -34.35
C PHE A 10 -5.10 17.94 -33.64
N LEU A 11 -3.87 17.98 -34.17
CA LEU A 11 -2.70 17.38 -33.54
C LEU A 11 -2.33 18.06 -32.21
N ILE A 12 -2.44 19.40 -32.12
CA ILE A 12 -2.22 20.15 -30.87
C ILE A 12 -3.30 19.82 -29.84
N LEU A 13 -4.57 19.73 -30.25
CA LEU A 13 -5.67 19.28 -29.38
C LEU A 13 -5.47 17.85 -28.88
N VAL A 14 -5.00 16.93 -29.72
CA VAL A 14 -4.69 15.55 -29.30
C VAL A 14 -3.51 15.52 -28.32
N PHE A 15 -2.53 16.42 -28.45
CA PHE A 15 -1.40 16.52 -27.54
C PHE A 15 -1.78 17.07 -26.16
N GLU A 16 -2.80 17.94 -26.06
CA GLU A 16 -3.34 18.42 -24.77
C GLU A 16 -4.30 17.43 -24.10
N ILE A 17 -4.79 16.40 -24.81
CA ILE A 17 -5.69 15.37 -24.24
C ILE A 17 -4.91 14.16 -23.69
N PHE A 18 -3.60 14.08 -23.92
CA PHE A 18 -2.77 13.17 -23.13
C PHE A 18 -2.47 13.87 -21.80
N PRO A 19 -3.14 13.53 -20.68
CA PRO A 19 -2.50 13.79 -19.40
C PRO A 19 -1.10 13.20 -19.50
N GLN A 20 -0.09 13.96 -19.08
CA GLN A 20 1.19 13.36 -18.77
C GLN A 20 0.87 12.27 -17.76
N LEU A 21 0.80 11.02 -18.22
CA LEU A 21 0.72 9.88 -17.35
C LEU A 21 2.05 9.99 -16.58
N GLY A 22 1.95 10.45 -15.34
CA GLY A 22 3.06 10.39 -14.40
C GLY A 22 3.58 8.96 -14.46
N LEU A 23 4.90 8.81 -14.39
CA LEU A 23 5.49 7.48 -14.38
C LEU A 23 4.84 6.68 -13.25
N ALA A 24 3.99 5.73 -13.64
CA ALA A 24 3.56 4.63 -12.81
C ALA A 24 4.81 4.04 -12.12
N GLY A 25 4.62 3.49 -10.92
CA GLY A 25 5.71 3.08 -10.05
C GLY A 25 6.81 2.30 -10.77
N SER A 26 8.03 2.43 -10.27
CA SER A 26 9.17 1.73 -10.84
C SER A 26 9.22 0.29 -10.35
N PRO A 27 9.19 -0.72 -11.25
CA PRO A 27 9.33 -2.11 -10.84
C PRO A 27 10.75 -2.37 -10.34
N VAL A 28 10.85 -3.04 -9.20
CA VAL A 28 12.11 -3.43 -8.56
C VAL A 28 12.36 -4.91 -8.85
N LYS A 29 13.43 -5.21 -9.58
CA LYS A 29 13.80 -6.60 -9.93
C LYS A 29 14.85 -7.21 -9.01
N TYR A 30 15.61 -6.37 -8.31
CA TYR A 30 16.74 -6.79 -7.47
C TYR A 30 16.80 -5.91 -6.22
N LEU A 31 17.09 -6.52 -5.07
CA LEU A 31 17.37 -5.81 -3.82
C LEU A 31 18.81 -6.11 -3.38
N PRO A 32 19.58 -5.10 -2.93
CA PRO A 32 20.85 -5.35 -2.26
C PRO A 32 20.65 -6.31 -1.09
N GLY A 33 21.43 -7.40 -1.06
CA GLY A 33 21.35 -8.41 0.00
C GLY A 33 20.45 -9.60 -0.30
N PHE A 34 19.62 -9.55 -1.34
CA PHE A 34 18.85 -10.70 -1.81
C PHE A 34 19.60 -11.44 -2.92
N GLU A 35 19.63 -12.77 -2.88
CA GLU A 35 20.32 -13.57 -3.89
C GLU A 35 19.45 -13.71 -5.16
N GLY A 36 19.91 -13.11 -6.26
CA GLY A 36 19.24 -13.19 -7.56
C GLY A 36 18.07 -12.21 -7.75
N PRO A 37 17.26 -12.38 -8.81
CA PRO A 37 16.07 -11.57 -9.03
C PRO A 37 14.98 -11.89 -8.01
N LEU A 38 14.15 -10.89 -7.66
CA LEU A 38 13.01 -11.10 -6.77
C LEU A 38 12.01 -12.09 -7.40
N PRO A 39 11.54 -13.11 -6.67
CA PRO A 39 10.54 -14.06 -7.15
C PRO A 39 9.09 -13.53 -6.97
N PHE A 40 8.93 -12.26 -6.61
CA PHE A 40 7.66 -11.56 -6.47
C PHE A 40 7.77 -10.19 -7.13
N GLU A 41 6.63 -9.60 -7.49
CA GLU A 41 6.59 -8.27 -8.09
C GLU A 41 6.53 -7.21 -7.00
N LEU A 42 7.59 -6.41 -6.92
CA LEU A 42 7.69 -5.21 -6.10
C LEU A 42 7.73 -3.99 -7.02
N GLU A 43 6.93 -3.00 -6.70
CA GLU A 43 6.91 -1.69 -7.32
C GLU A 43 7.09 -0.62 -6.25
N THR A 44 7.83 0.44 -6.57
CA THR A 44 8.00 1.57 -5.68
C THR A 44 7.85 2.88 -6.44
N GLY A 45 7.29 3.90 -5.81
CA GLY A 45 7.13 5.19 -6.46
C GLY A 45 6.73 6.30 -5.49
N TYR A 46 6.45 7.45 -6.07
CA TYR A 46 5.93 8.62 -5.36
C TYR A 46 4.59 9.01 -5.93
N ILE A 47 3.67 9.42 -5.06
CA ILE A 47 2.44 10.11 -5.44
C ILE A 47 2.38 11.43 -4.69
N GLY A 48 2.21 12.50 -5.45
CA GLY A 48 1.99 13.84 -4.92
C GLY A 48 0.58 13.99 -4.34
N VAL A 49 0.45 14.65 -3.19
CA VAL A 49 -0.79 14.94 -2.47
C VAL A 49 -0.70 16.32 -1.80
N GLY A 50 -1.82 16.83 -1.29
CA GLY A 50 -1.90 18.16 -0.69
C GLY A 50 -2.04 19.29 -1.72
N GLU A 51 -1.93 20.55 -1.25
CA GLU A 51 -2.10 21.70 -2.15
C GLU A 51 -0.99 21.73 -3.21
N ALA A 52 -1.37 21.62 -4.48
CA ALA A 52 -0.42 21.59 -5.60
C ALA A 52 0.64 20.48 -5.52
N ASP A 53 0.27 19.31 -4.98
CA ASP A 53 1.14 18.12 -4.87
C ASP A 53 2.43 18.39 -4.06
N GLU A 54 2.36 19.27 -3.06
CA GLU A 54 3.53 19.67 -2.27
C GLU A 54 4.00 18.63 -1.25
N VAL A 55 3.24 17.56 -1.03
CA VAL A 55 3.64 16.38 -0.25
C VAL A 55 3.84 15.20 -1.21
N GLN A 56 5.02 14.60 -1.19
CA GLN A 56 5.38 13.45 -2.03
C GLN A 56 5.43 12.20 -1.15
N LEU A 57 4.40 11.36 -1.24
CA LEU A 57 4.31 10.13 -0.47
C LEU A 57 4.97 8.97 -1.22
N PHE A 58 5.97 8.36 -0.59
CA PHE A 58 6.64 7.17 -1.09
C PHE A 58 5.83 5.92 -0.75
N TYR A 59 5.82 4.95 -1.67
CA TYR A 59 5.14 3.68 -1.45
C TYR A 59 5.94 2.48 -1.94
N TYR A 60 5.58 1.34 -1.36
CA TYR A 60 5.92 0.00 -1.84
C TYR A 60 4.61 -0.70 -2.18
N PHE A 61 4.48 -1.18 -3.41
CA PHE A 61 3.40 -2.06 -3.80
C PHE A 61 3.97 -3.46 -4.06
N ILE A 62 3.46 -4.45 -3.33
CA ILE A 62 3.83 -5.85 -3.53
C ILE A 62 2.59 -6.62 -3.96
N LYS A 63 2.65 -7.14 -5.20
CA LYS A 63 1.56 -7.88 -5.80
C LYS A 63 1.38 -9.25 -5.11
N SER A 64 0.12 -9.70 -5.01
CA SER A 64 -0.15 -11.04 -4.50
C SER A 64 0.56 -12.11 -5.31
N GLN A 65 1.17 -13.06 -4.61
CA GLN A 65 1.82 -14.25 -5.18
C GLN A 65 0.81 -15.38 -5.50
N SER A 66 -0.46 -15.21 -5.13
CA SER A 66 -1.56 -16.13 -5.45
C SER A 66 -2.31 -15.67 -6.69
N ASN A 67 -3.43 -14.98 -6.57
CA ASN A 67 -4.21 -14.47 -7.70
C ASN A 67 -4.49 -12.97 -7.52
N PRO A 68 -3.58 -12.09 -7.98
CA PRO A 68 -3.65 -10.66 -7.71
C PRO A 68 -4.91 -9.97 -8.27
N LYS A 69 -5.63 -10.59 -9.22
CA LYS A 69 -6.86 -10.04 -9.78
C LYS A 69 -8.09 -10.20 -8.89
N ILE A 70 -8.05 -11.11 -7.92
CA ILE A 70 -9.17 -11.39 -7.01
C ILE A 70 -8.78 -11.26 -5.54
N ASP A 71 -7.50 -11.48 -5.24
CA ASP A 71 -6.94 -11.33 -3.90
C ASP A 71 -7.11 -9.88 -3.42
N PRO A 72 -7.30 -9.65 -2.12
CA PRO A 72 -7.66 -8.35 -1.58
C PRO A 72 -6.53 -7.36 -1.79
N LEU A 73 -6.90 -6.08 -1.84
CA LEU A 73 -5.97 -4.97 -1.79
C LEU A 73 -5.94 -4.44 -0.35
N ILE A 74 -4.81 -4.61 0.32
CA ILE A 74 -4.61 -4.15 1.70
C ILE A 74 -3.77 -2.89 1.66
N TYR A 75 -4.31 -1.80 2.22
CA TYR A 75 -3.60 -0.56 2.44
C TYR A 75 -3.04 -0.53 3.86
N TRP A 76 -1.73 -0.70 3.99
CA TRP A 76 -1.02 -0.88 5.25
C TRP A 76 -0.32 0.39 5.73
N PHE A 77 -0.50 0.72 7.01
CA PHE A 77 0.17 1.81 7.71
C PHE A 77 0.97 1.30 8.90
N THR A 78 2.25 1.65 8.98
CA THR A 78 3.05 1.39 10.18
C THR A 78 3.01 2.57 11.14
N GLY A 79 2.95 2.26 12.43
CA GLY A 79 2.77 3.25 13.49
C GLY A 79 4.05 4.05 13.80
N GLY A 80 4.27 4.34 15.09
CA GLY A 80 5.34 5.22 15.55
C GLY A 80 4.79 6.34 16.45
N PRO A 81 4.25 7.45 15.89
CA PRO A 81 4.03 7.76 14.46
C PRO A 81 5.31 8.07 13.67
N GLY A 82 5.24 7.93 12.35
CA GLY A 82 6.32 8.33 11.43
C GLY A 82 7.34 7.24 11.09
N CYS A 83 7.12 6.00 11.54
CA CYS A 83 7.96 4.88 11.16
C CYS A 83 7.66 4.45 9.73
N SER A 84 8.70 4.09 8.98
CA SER A 84 8.52 3.56 7.62
C SER A 84 7.93 2.14 7.66
N PRO A 85 6.96 1.81 6.80
CA PRO A 85 6.49 0.44 6.66
C PRO A 85 7.54 -0.48 6.02
N LEU A 86 8.71 0.03 5.60
CA LEU A 86 9.87 -0.83 5.31
C LEU A 86 10.21 -1.74 6.50
N ASN A 87 9.94 -1.29 7.74
CA ASN A 87 10.05 -2.14 8.93
C ASN A 87 9.10 -3.34 8.86
N ALA A 88 7.80 -3.10 8.60
CA ALA A 88 6.82 -4.18 8.46
C ALA A 88 7.16 -5.13 7.28
N ILE A 89 7.72 -4.60 6.20
CA ILE A 89 8.17 -5.41 5.05
C ILE A 89 9.31 -6.34 5.46
N LEU A 90 10.32 -5.85 6.20
CA LEU A 90 11.56 -6.59 6.49
C LEU A 90 11.52 -7.46 7.76
N PHE A 91 10.61 -7.19 8.69
CA PHE A 91 10.63 -7.81 10.01
C PHE A 91 9.30 -8.45 10.45
N GLU A 92 8.21 -8.21 9.70
CA GLU A 92 6.89 -8.66 10.12
C GLU A 92 6.22 -9.51 9.04
N LEU A 93 5.70 -8.88 7.98
CA LEU A 93 4.70 -9.48 7.11
C LEU A 93 5.01 -9.39 5.61
N GLY A 94 6.14 -8.76 5.23
CA GLY A 94 6.58 -8.67 3.85
C GLY A 94 7.17 -9.98 3.31
N PRO A 95 7.42 -10.06 1.98
CA PRO A 95 7.91 -11.25 1.28
C PRO A 95 9.38 -11.59 1.54
N VAL A 96 10.11 -10.70 2.22
CA VAL A 96 11.53 -10.85 2.54
C VAL A 96 11.77 -10.51 4.00
N GLU A 97 12.73 -11.19 4.60
CA GLU A 97 13.18 -10.94 5.96
C GLU A 97 14.66 -10.55 5.96
N LEU A 98 14.99 -9.63 6.87
CA LEU A 98 16.37 -9.26 7.14
C LEU A 98 17.03 -10.28 8.06
N ASP A 99 18.18 -10.79 7.65
CA ASP A 99 19.04 -11.61 8.49
C ASP A 99 19.73 -10.75 9.56
N VAL A 100 19.13 -10.72 10.76
CA VAL A 100 19.59 -9.88 11.87
C VAL A 100 20.87 -10.46 12.48
N ARG A 101 22.01 -9.97 12.01
CA ARG A 101 23.34 -10.30 12.53
C ARG A 101 24.10 -9.03 12.88
N ALA A 102 25.13 -9.17 13.73
CA ALA A 102 26.02 -8.06 14.03
C ALA A 102 26.64 -7.51 12.74
N TYR A 103 26.55 -6.19 12.56
CA TYR A 103 27.05 -5.52 11.36
C TYR A 103 28.56 -5.74 11.22
N ASN A 104 28.95 -6.35 10.12
CA ASN A 104 30.33 -6.74 9.83
C ASN A 104 30.95 -5.94 8.66
N GLY A 105 30.30 -4.86 8.21
CA GLY A 105 30.74 -4.06 7.06
C GLY A 105 30.24 -4.54 5.70
N SER A 106 29.55 -5.70 5.63
CA SER A 106 28.96 -6.23 4.39
C SER A 106 27.53 -5.75 4.21
N LEU A 107 26.98 -5.94 3.00
CA LEU A 107 25.55 -5.76 2.77
C LEU A 107 24.74 -6.66 3.72
N PRO A 108 23.56 -6.20 4.18
CA PRO A 108 22.62 -7.08 4.86
C PRO A 108 22.27 -8.28 3.97
N THR A 109 21.94 -9.42 4.57
CA THR A 109 21.39 -10.56 3.83
C THR A 109 19.87 -10.56 3.96
N LEU A 110 19.19 -10.80 2.84
CA LEU A 110 17.74 -10.92 2.76
C LEU A 110 17.38 -12.33 2.31
N PHE A 111 16.39 -12.94 2.95
CA PHE A 111 15.84 -14.23 2.55
C PHE A 111 14.31 -14.13 2.43
N LEU A 112 13.69 -15.12 1.77
CA LEU A 112 12.24 -15.11 1.59
C LEU A 112 11.51 -15.42 2.90
N ASN A 113 10.46 -14.65 3.18
CA ASN A 113 9.50 -14.96 4.23
C ASN A 113 8.43 -15.91 3.67
N PRO A 114 8.36 -17.18 4.11
CA PRO A 114 7.33 -18.11 3.66
C PRO A 114 5.93 -17.75 4.18
N TYR A 115 5.84 -16.93 5.23
CA TYR A 115 4.61 -16.50 5.90
C TYR A 115 4.18 -15.07 5.54
N ALA A 116 4.72 -14.52 4.45
CA ALA A 116 4.35 -13.19 3.99
C ALA A 116 2.86 -13.07 3.68
N TYR A 117 2.25 -11.95 4.07
CA TYR A 117 0.85 -11.65 3.76
C TYR A 117 0.61 -11.55 2.25
N THR A 118 1.65 -11.16 1.51
CA THR A 118 1.65 -11.11 0.05
C THR A 118 1.50 -12.47 -0.62
N LYS A 119 1.49 -13.58 0.13
CA LYS A 119 1.11 -14.90 -0.39
C LYS A 119 -0.37 -14.97 -0.78
N VAL A 120 -1.21 -14.10 -0.22
CA VAL A 120 -2.67 -14.14 -0.37
C VAL A 120 -3.31 -12.76 -0.53
N ALA A 121 -2.52 -11.69 -0.59
CA ALA A 121 -3.01 -10.32 -0.72
C ALA A 121 -2.09 -9.44 -1.57
N ASN A 122 -2.66 -8.44 -2.25
CA ASN A 122 -1.93 -7.31 -2.80
C ASN A 122 -1.74 -6.28 -1.70
N MET A 123 -0.53 -5.79 -1.51
CA MET A 123 -0.23 -4.89 -0.38
C MET A 123 0.35 -3.57 -0.84
N ILE A 124 -0.27 -2.48 -0.43
CA ILE A 124 0.23 -1.12 -0.57
C ILE A 124 0.74 -0.68 0.80
N PHE A 125 2.03 -0.38 0.88
CA PHE A 125 2.69 0.19 2.06
C PHE A 125 3.05 1.63 1.75
N VAL A 126 2.67 2.58 2.61
CA VAL A 126 2.98 4.00 2.40
C VAL A 126 3.74 4.58 3.57
N ASP A 127 4.80 5.30 3.26
CA ASP A 127 5.51 6.15 4.21
C ASP A 127 4.61 7.35 4.58
N LEU A 128 3.87 7.25 5.69
CA LEU A 128 2.89 8.25 6.15
C LEU A 128 3.07 8.51 7.66
N PRO A 129 2.97 9.76 8.16
CA PRO A 129 2.73 11.04 7.47
C PRO A 129 3.92 11.55 6.64
N VAL A 130 3.80 12.75 6.07
CA VAL A 130 4.91 13.47 5.43
C VAL A 130 6.15 13.51 6.35
N GLY A 131 7.34 13.26 5.77
CA GLY A 131 8.60 13.16 6.50
C GLY A 131 8.91 11.75 7.06
N SER A 132 7.98 10.80 6.94
CA SER A 132 8.24 9.39 7.29
C SER A 132 9.03 8.70 6.19
N GLY A 133 10.00 7.86 6.56
CA GLY A 133 10.80 7.07 5.61
C GLY A 133 11.35 7.91 4.45
N TYR A 134 10.88 7.63 3.23
CA TYR A 134 11.29 8.32 2.01
C TYR A 134 10.30 9.41 1.55
N SER A 135 9.18 9.61 2.24
CA SER A 135 8.21 10.67 1.95
C SER A 135 8.73 12.04 2.38
N TYR A 136 8.45 13.07 1.59
CA TYR A 136 8.95 14.43 1.84
C TYR A 136 7.97 15.51 1.38
N ALA A 137 8.19 16.75 1.84
CA ALA A 137 7.49 17.93 1.37
C ALA A 137 8.40 18.79 0.47
N THR A 138 7.83 19.44 -0.53
CA THR A 138 8.54 20.43 -1.37
C THR A 138 8.48 21.85 -0.80
N THR A 139 7.65 22.08 0.22
CA THR A 139 7.54 23.35 0.94
C THR A 139 7.71 23.15 2.45
N GLN A 140 8.19 24.19 3.14
CA GLN A 140 8.33 24.14 4.60
C GLN A 140 6.96 24.01 5.31
N LYS A 141 5.92 24.63 4.75
CA LYS A 141 4.56 24.58 5.30
C LYS A 141 4.01 23.15 5.27
N ALA A 142 4.20 22.44 4.16
CA ALA A 142 3.70 21.08 3.96
C ALA A 142 4.52 20.00 4.67
N ASN A 143 5.64 20.34 5.29
CA ASN A 143 6.47 19.40 6.04
C ASN A 143 5.87 18.99 7.40
N HIS A 144 4.65 19.43 7.69
CA HIS A 144 3.94 19.13 8.91
C HIS A 144 2.49 18.77 8.58
N SER A 145 1.96 17.77 9.27
CA SER A 145 0.55 17.39 9.18
C SER A 145 0.07 16.89 10.54
N ASP A 146 -1.20 17.12 10.86
CA ASP A 146 -1.90 16.42 11.94
C ASP A 146 -2.54 15.11 11.44
N ASP A 147 -3.20 14.38 12.33
CA ASP A 147 -3.82 13.09 12.01
C ASP A 147 -4.91 13.20 10.92
N LEU A 148 -5.67 14.29 10.91
CA LEU A 148 -6.75 14.51 9.95
C LEU A 148 -6.18 14.82 8.57
N GLN A 149 -5.22 15.73 8.50
CA GLN A 149 -4.54 16.07 7.26
C GLN A 149 -3.77 14.87 6.69
N SER A 150 -3.12 14.07 7.55
CA SER A 150 -2.46 12.84 7.15
C SER A 150 -3.44 11.81 6.56
N ALA A 151 -4.64 11.68 7.12
CA ALA A 151 -5.67 10.81 6.58
C ALA A 151 -6.24 11.30 5.24
N ASP A 152 -6.40 12.62 5.08
CA ASP A 152 -6.80 13.22 3.79
C ASP A 152 -5.74 12.97 2.72
N HIS A 153 -4.45 13.14 3.05
CA HIS A 153 -3.33 12.79 2.18
C HIS A 153 -3.34 11.30 1.79
N ALA A 154 -3.63 10.39 2.74
CA ALA A 154 -3.73 8.96 2.45
C ALA A 154 -4.89 8.63 1.51
N TYR A 155 -6.04 9.28 1.66
CA TYR A 155 -7.17 9.09 0.76
C TYR A 155 -6.90 9.64 -0.64
N GLU A 156 -6.29 10.83 -0.72
CA GLU A 156 -5.86 11.41 -2.00
C GLU A 156 -4.84 10.52 -2.72
N PHE A 157 -3.85 10.01 -1.97
CA PHE A 157 -2.87 9.02 -2.46
C PHE A 157 -3.58 7.83 -3.08
N LEU A 158 -4.48 7.18 -2.33
CA LEU A 158 -5.17 5.97 -2.77
C LEU A 158 -5.97 6.22 -4.06
N ARG A 159 -6.67 7.36 -4.14
CA ARG A 159 -7.43 7.73 -5.33
C ARG A 159 -6.54 7.91 -6.55
N LYS A 160 -5.42 8.61 -6.42
CA LYS A 160 -4.45 8.81 -7.50
C LYS A 160 -3.81 7.48 -7.91
N TRP A 161 -3.42 6.65 -6.93
CA TRP A 161 -2.85 5.32 -7.18
C TRP A 161 -3.82 4.44 -7.98
N LEU A 162 -5.10 4.38 -7.59
CA LEU A 162 -6.13 3.59 -8.29
C LEU A 162 -6.49 4.10 -9.69
N VAL A 163 -6.20 5.36 -10.02
CA VAL A 163 -6.34 5.89 -11.39
C VAL A 163 -5.29 5.27 -12.32
N GLU A 164 -4.08 5.05 -11.81
CA GLU A 164 -2.98 4.41 -12.52
C GLU A 164 -3.08 2.86 -12.48
N HIS A 165 -3.76 2.31 -11.47
CA HIS A 165 -3.87 0.88 -11.19
C HIS A 165 -5.32 0.39 -11.21
N GLN A 166 -6.03 0.66 -12.30
CA GLN A 166 -7.48 0.43 -12.42
C GLN A 166 -7.88 -1.05 -12.31
N GLU A 167 -6.96 -1.97 -12.54
CA GLU A 167 -7.19 -3.41 -12.39
C GLU A 167 -7.54 -3.81 -10.95
N TYR A 168 -7.21 -2.99 -9.95
CA TYR A 168 -7.47 -3.27 -8.54
C TYR A 168 -8.81 -2.71 -8.02
N LEU A 169 -9.57 -1.99 -8.84
CA LEU A 169 -10.81 -1.33 -8.42
C LEU A 169 -11.89 -2.30 -7.90
N ASN A 170 -11.88 -3.53 -8.39
CA ASN A 170 -12.85 -4.55 -8.01
C ASN A 170 -12.39 -5.41 -6.83
N ASN A 171 -11.10 -5.37 -6.47
CA ASN A 171 -10.55 -6.19 -5.39
C ASN A 171 -11.20 -5.78 -4.05
N PRO A 172 -11.53 -6.72 -3.16
CA PRO A 172 -11.90 -6.38 -1.79
C PRO A 172 -10.83 -5.49 -1.17
N PHE A 173 -11.22 -4.31 -0.68
CA PHE A 173 -10.29 -3.31 -0.18
C PHE A 173 -10.37 -3.21 1.35
N TYR A 174 -9.20 -3.26 1.99
CA TYR A 174 -9.04 -3.19 3.44
C TYR A 174 -7.99 -2.16 3.82
N VAL A 175 -8.20 -1.51 4.97
CA VAL A 175 -7.22 -0.63 5.60
C VAL A 175 -6.72 -1.30 6.86
N ALA A 176 -5.40 -1.34 7.05
CA ALA A 176 -4.76 -2.04 8.15
C ALA A 176 -3.49 -1.33 8.63
N GLY A 177 -2.99 -1.73 9.79
CA GLY A 177 -1.76 -1.20 10.33
C GLY A 177 -1.48 -1.68 11.75
N ASP A 178 -0.31 -1.31 12.26
CA ASP A 178 0.16 -1.66 13.60
C ASP A 178 0.44 -0.41 14.47
N SER A 179 0.51 -0.59 15.78
CA SER A 179 0.92 0.45 16.73
C SER A 179 0.04 1.72 16.66
N TYR A 180 0.63 2.90 16.49
CA TYR A 180 -0.08 4.19 16.37
C TYR A 180 -1.13 4.20 15.23
N SER A 181 -1.01 3.29 14.25
CA SER A 181 -2.01 3.11 13.21
C SER A 181 -3.38 2.69 13.74
N GLY A 182 -3.50 2.31 15.01
CA GLY A 182 -4.80 2.22 15.71
C GLY A 182 -5.60 3.53 15.69
N ILE A 183 -4.95 4.68 15.51
CA ILE A 183 -5.59 5.99 15.24
C ILE A 183 -5.72 6.25 13.74
N THR A 184 -4.65 6.02 12.96
CA THR A 184 -4.63 6.30 11.52
C THR A 184 -5.66 5.49 10.73
N VAL A 185 -5.74 4.18 10.97
CA VAL A 185 -6.64 3.25 10.26
C VAL A 185 -8.11 3.65 10.34
N PRO A 186 -8.71 3.90 11.53
CA PRO A 186 -10.12 4.29 11.60
C PRO A 186 -10.38 5.65 10.94
N ILE A 187 -9.47 6.63 11.07
CA ILE A 187 -9.65 7.94 10.42
C ILE A 187 -9.60 7.81 8.90
N VAL A 188 -8.60 7.12 8.35
CA VAL A 188 -8.48 6.87 6.90
C VAL A 188 -9.70 6.10 6.38
N THR A 189 -10.13 5.05 7.09
CA THR A 189 -11.32 4.26 6.71
C THR A 189 -12.57 5.14 6.66
N GLN A 190 -12.75 6.02 7.64
CA GLN A 190 -13.87 6.95 7.69
C GLN A 190 -13.83 7.96 6.53
N VAL A 191 -12.66 8.53 6.23
CA VAL A 191 -12.48 9.47 5.12
C VAL A 191 -12.81 8.79 3.78
N ILE A 192 -12.36 7.55 3.57
CA ILE A 192 -12.70 6.76 2.38
C ILE A 192 -14.21 6.50 2.32
N SER A 193 -14.82 6.06 3.42
CA SER A 193 -16.27 5.80 3.49
C SER A 193 -17.09 7.04 3.13
N ASN A 194 -16.73 8.20 3.70
CA ASN A 194 -17.38 9.47 3.40
C ASN A 194 -17.25 9.82 1.91
N GLY A 195 -16.08 9.61 1.33
CA GLY A 195 -15.85 9.84 -0.10
C GLY A 195 -16.71 8.93 -0.99
N ILE A 196 -16.90 7.66 -0.61
CA ILE A 196 -17.80 6.72 -1.28
C ILE A 196 -19.25 7.22 -1.21
N ASP A 197 -19.72 7.63 -0.02
CA ASP A 197 -21.08 8.15 0.18
C ASP A 197 -21.35 9.43 -0.62
N MET A 198 -20.30 10.25 -0.81
CA MET A 198 -20.33 11.44 -1.66
C MET A 198 -20.22 11.14 -3.16
N GLY A 199 -20.02 9.88 -3.56
CA GLY A 199 -19.88 9.47 -4.96
C GLY A 199 -18.56 9.90 -5.61
N ILE A 200 -17.52 10.14 -4.81
CA ILE A 200 -16.18 10.50 -5.31
C ILE A 200 -15.55 9.29 -6.00
N LYS A 201 -15.02 9.51 -7.20
CA LYS A 201 -14.33 8.48 -7.99
C LYS A 201 -12.81 8.47 -7.75
N PRO A 202 -12.12 7.34 -7.96
CA PRO A 202 -12.68 6.03 -8.35
C PRO A 202 -13.47 5.35 -7.22
N TRP A 203 -14.39 4.44 -7.58
CA TRP A 203 -15.16 3.66 -6.61
C TRP A 203 -14.25 2.63 -5.93
N ILE A 204 -14.19 2.66 -4.60
CA ILE A 204 -13.38 1.76 -3.79
C ILE A 204 -14.30 0.70 -3.19
N ASN A 205 -13.98 -0.59 -3.40
CA ASN A 205 -14.71 -1.73 -2.84
C ASN A 205 -14.33 -1.95 -1.35
N LEU A 206 -14.52 -0.92 -0.53
CA LEU A 206 -14.19 -0.92 0.89
C LEU A 206 -15.05 -1.96 1.62
N LYS A 207 -14.40 -2.86 2.37
CA LYS A 207 -15.07 -3.81 3.26
C LYS A 207 -15.12 -3.24 4.69
N SER A 208 -16.31 -3.27 5.30
CA SER A 208 -16.64 -2.56 6.53
C SER A 208 -15.92 -3.10 7.79
N ASN A 209 -15.25 -2.17 8.47
CA ASN A 209 -14.81 -2.06 9.88
C ASN A 209 -13.80 -3.07 10.47
N SER A 210 -12.53 -2.63 10.49
CA SER A 210 -11.80 -2.25 11.71
C SER A 210 -12.29 -2.89 13.02
N ASN A 211 -11.72 -4.06 13.32
CA ASN A 211 -11.19 -4.42 14.63
C ASN A 211 -10.48 -5.76 14.54
N ASN A 212 -10.72 -6.52 13.46
CA ASN A 212 -9.95 -7.71 13.15
C ASN A 212 -9.77 -7.88 11.66
N MET A 213 -8.75 -7.23 11.11
CA MET A 213 -8.17 -7.67 9.85
C MET A 213 -7.88 -9.18 9.92
N ALA A 214 -7.39 -9.69 11.06
CA ALA A 214 -7.20 -11.13 11.30
C ALA A 214 -8.48 -11.97 11.12
N GLU A 215 -9.65 -11.47 11.54
CA GLU A 215 -10.94 -12.18 11.47
C GLU A 215 -11.56 -12.04 10.09
N ALA A 216 -11.48 -10.86 9.47
CA ALA A 216 -11.90 -10.66 8.08
C ALA A 216 -11.07 -11.53 7.14
N LEU A 217 -9.75 -11.56 7.34
CA LEU A 217 -8.84 -12.39 6.56
C LEU A 217 -8.95 -13.89 6.92
N ALA A 218 -9.13 -14.25 8.20
CA ALA A 218 -9.41 -15.63 8.58
C ALA A 218 -10.77 -16.12 8.05
N THR A 219 -11.77 -15.25 7.98
CA THR A 219 -13.10 -15.56 7.41
C THR A 219 -13.03 -15.66 5.89
N GLU A 220 -12.29 -14.76 5.21
CA GLU A 220 -12.26 -14.67 3.75
C GLU A 220 -11.28 -15.67 3.11
N PHE A 221 -10.23 -16.07 3.82
CA PHE A 221 -9.17 -16.96 3.29
C PHE A 221 -8.89 -18.19 4.17
N GLY A 222 -9.67 -18.40 5.25
CA GLY A 222 -9.65 -19.61 6.07
C GLY A 222 -8.33 -19.86 6.82
N GLY A 223 -8.04 -21.14 7.09
CA GLY A 223 -6.84 -21.59 7.81
C GLY A 223 -5.49 -21.22 7.18
N LYS A 224 -5.47 -20.61 5.98
CA LYS A 224 -4.25 -20.02 5.40
C LYS A 224 -3.73 -18.87 6.27
N TRP A 225 -4.57 -18.01 6.84
CA TRP A 225 -4.10 -16.90 7.70
C TRP A 225 -3.69 -17.33 9.09
N CYS A 226 -4.41 -18.28 9.70
CA CYS A 226 -4.05 -18.80 11.01
C CYS A 226 -2.64 -19.42 11.02
N ASN A 227 -2.23 -20.06 9.90
CA ASN A 227 -0.88 -20.57 9.73
C ASN A 227 0.19 -19.46 9.58
N LEU A 228 -0.18 -18.25 9.14
CA LEU A 228 0.73 -17.10 9.03
C LEU A 228 0.89 -16.40 10.40
N GLN A 229 -0.19 -16.28 11.18
CA GLN A 229 -0.17 -15.63 12.50
C GLN A 229 0.65 -16.38 13.55
N GLY A 230 0.71 -17.72 13.49
CA GLY A 230 1.47 -18.53 14.45
C GLY A 230 2.99 -18.24 14.51
N TYR A 231 3.51 -17.42 13.59
CA TYR A 231 4.92 -17.04 13.50
C TYR A 231 5.20 -15.57 13.87
N THR A 232 4.19 -14.71 13.93
CA THR A 232 4.36 -13.30 14.29
C THR A 232 4.04 -13.10 15.77
N ASN A 233 5.04 -12.74 16.59
CA ASN A 233 4.87 -12.32 18.00
C ASN A 233 4.11 -10.98 18.16
N LEU A 234 3.27 -10.60 17.20
CA LEU A 234 2.41 -9.43 17.33
C LEU A 234 1.22 -9.81 18.21
N SER A 235 1.04 -9.07 19.30
CA SER A 235 -0.10 -9.13 20.22
C SER A 235 -1.39 -8.63 19.56
N ILE A 236 -1.84 -9.31 18.52
CA ILE A 236 -3.24 -9.35 18.12
C ILE A 236 -3.74 -10.69 18.65
N GLU A 237 -3.99 -10.71 19.97
CA GLU A 237 -4.49 -11.87 20.68
C GLU A 237 -5.97 -12.05 20.31
N LEU A 238 -6.20 -12.69 19.15
CA LEU A 238 -7.48 -13.29 18.84
C LEU A 238 -7.31 -14.77 18.61
N ASP A 239 -8.01 -15.49 19.46
CA ASP A 239 -8.14 -16.93 19.43
C ASP A 239 -8.53 -17.38 18.02
N CYS A 240 -7.58 -18.02 17.34
CA CYS A 240 -7.87 -18.92 16.21
C CYS A 240 -8.85 -20.06 16.61
N GLN A 241 -9.24 -20.15 17.88
CA GLN A 241 -10.17 -21.15 18.40
C GLN A 241 -11.61 -20.96 17.90
N ASP A 242 -12.04 -19.73 17.56
CA ASP A 242 -13.41 -19.49 17.08
C ASP A 242 -13.57 -19.73 15.56
N ALA A 243 -12.48 -19.60 14.80
CA ALA A 243 -12.40 -20.08 13.42
C ALA A 243 -12.03 -21.57 13.40
N GLN A 244 -12.82 -22.41 14.09
CA GLN A 244 -12.70 -23.85 13.95
C GLN A 244 -12.69 -24.20 12.47
N CYS A 245 -11.57 -24.76 12.01
CA CYS A 245 -11.51 -26.12 11.48
C CYS A 245 -12.88 -26.80 11.40
N LYS A 246 -13.73 -26.34 10.48
CA LYS A 246 -14.88 -27.07 10.00
C LYS A 246 -14.48 -27.61 8.65
N ASP A 247 -13.82 -28.76 8.73
CA ASP A 247 -13.79 -29.85 7.76
C ASP A 247 -14.18 -29.52 6.32
N LYS A 248 -13.17 -29.46 5.44
CA LYS A 248 -13.03 -30.35 4.27
C LYS A 248 -11.69 -30.17 3.57
#